data_AF-A0A509LAL7-F1
#
_entry.id   AF-A0A509LAL7-F1
#
_cell.length_a   1.000
_cell.length_b   1.000
_cell.length_c   1.000
_cell.angle_alpha   90.00
_cell.angle_beta   90.00
_cell.angle_gamma   90.00
#
_symmetry.space_group_name_H-M   'P 1'
#
loop_
_entity.id
_entity.type
_entity.pdbx_description
1 polymer ?
#
loop_
_entity_poly.entity_id
_entity_poly.type
_entity_poly.pdbx_seq_one_letter_code
_entity_poly.pdbx_strand_id
1 'polypeptide(L)'
;MKIKKKSFDIFNLSFLDIISCGFGAVVLLVLISNTAENASQLSIVEVERLLGQIISIENRIDGLAQKIDQQKKRNHDQFVKSKGLGRTVQKLSTSLSIKEKEEKILAGDLEGLSLVQSTLQRVSISPSTTNTARDEEVGGIPVDSDYVIFIVDTSGSMQSIWGRVSREILNVLSIHPKVTGFQILNDQGKSLISGYS
;
A
#
# COMPACT_ATOMS: atom_id res chain seq x y z
N MET A 1 78.73 4.28 -111.78
CA MET A 1 78.29 3.10 -111.00
C MET A 1 76.78 3.24 -110.77
N LYS A 2 75.95 2.34 -111.32
CA LYS A 2 74.47 2.45 -111.25
C LYS A 2 73.99 2.13 -109.83
N ILE A 3 73.24 3.03 -109.22
CA ILE A 3 72.63 2.88 -107.89
C ILE A 3 71.43 1.92 -108.01
N LYS A 4 71.49 0.77 -107.35
CA LYS A 4 70.34 -0.14 -107.20
C LYS A 4 69.43 0.39 -106.09
N LYS A 5 68.18 0.72 -106.41
CA LYS A 5 67.13 1.00 -105.41
C LYS A 5 66.71 -0.32 -104.75
N LYS A 6 66.85 -0.41 -103.42
CA LYS A 6 66.30 -1.50 -102.62
C LYS A 6 64.77 -1.44 -102.68
N SER A 7 64.13 -2.57 -102.99
CA SER A 7 62.68 -2.76 -102.86
C SER A 7 62.32 -2.73 -101.38
N PHE A 8 61.35 -1.87 -101.01
CA PHE A 8 60.77 -1.86 -99.67
C PHE A 8 59.77 -3.01 -99.59
N ASP A 9 60.11 -4.05 -98.82
CA ASP A 9 59.14 -5.05 -98.42
C ASP A 9 58.17 -4.43 -97.39
N ILE A 10 56.89 -4.51 -97.72
CA ILE A 10 55.77 -3.89 -96.98
C ILE A 10 55.66 -4.45 -95.55
N PHE A 11 56.26 -5.61 -95.28
CA PHE A 11 56.37 -6.23 -93.96
C PHE A 11 57.76 -6.02 -93.36
N ASN A 12 58.07 -4.78 -92.99
CA ASN A 12 59.31 -4.43 -92.29
C ASN A 12 59.17 -4.68 -90.77
N LEU A 13 60.28 -4.94 -90.08
CA LEU A 13 60.35 -5.21 -88.63
C LEU A 13 59.64 -4.12 -87.80
N SER A 14 59.70 -2.86 -88.25
CA SER A 14 59.04 -1.71 -87.61
C SER A 14 57.51 -1.78 -87.63
N PHE A 15 56.90 -2.46 -88.61
CA PHE A 15 55.44 -2.65 -88.67
C PHE A 15 54.97 -3.66 -87.63
N LEU A 16 55.73 -4.74 -87.45
CA LEU A 16 55.46 -5.75 -86.42
C LEU A 16 55.56 -5.15 -85.01
N ASP A 17 56.53 -4.24 -84.79
CA ASP A 17 56.71 -3.55 -83.51
C ASP A 17 55.52 -2.64 -83.16
N ILE A 18 55.00 -1.88 -84.14
CA ILE A 18 53.83 -1.01 -83.95
C ILE A 18 52.56 -1.83 -83.66
N ILE A 19 52.33 -2.93 -84.39
CA ILE A 19 51.17 -3.80 -84.14
C ILE A 19 51.30 -4.51 -82.79
N SER A 20 52.50 -4.99 -82.44
CA SER A 20 52.75 -5.64 -81.15
C SER A 20 52.51 -4.68 -79.99
N CYS A 21 52.96 -3.43 -80.10
CA CYS A 21 52.73 -2.39 -79.11
C CYS A 21 51.23 -2.03 -79.00
N GLY A 22 50.55 -1.84 -80.13
CA GLY A 22 49.11 -1.53 -80.16
C GLY A 22 48.26 -2.67 -79.61
N PHE A 23 48.57 -3.92 -79.98
CA PHE A 23 47.86 -5.10 -79.47
C PHE A 23 48.10 -5.29 -77.97
N GLY A 24 49.33 -5.11 -77.48
CA GLY A 24 49.65 -5.15 -76.07
C GLY A 24 48.86 -4.12 -75.25
N ALA A 25 48.73 -2.90 -75.77
CA ALA A 25 47.92 -1.85 -75.15
C ALA A 25 46.43 -2.21 -75.09
N VAL A 26 45.88 -2.80 -76.15
CA VAL A 26 44.47 -3.24 -76.18
C VAL A 26 44.23 -4.39 -75.19
N VAL A 27 45.11 -5.39 -75.14
CA VAL A 27 45.00 -6.50 -74.17
C VAL A 27 45.05 -5.97 -72.74
N LEU A 28 45.95 -5.02 -72.45
CA LEU A 28 46.06 -4.40 -71.14
C LEU A 28 44.81 -3.61 -70.76
N LEU A 29 44.22 -2.86 -71.71
CA LEU A 29 42.94 -2.17 -71.49
C LEU A 29 41.79 -3.14 -71.21
N VAL A 30 41.70 -4.26 -71.93
CA VAL A 30 40.67 -5.29 -71.71
C VAL A 30 40.80 -5.93 -70.33
N LEU A 31 42.03 -6.26 -69.90
CA LEU A 31 42.27 -6.84 -68.57
C LEU A 31 41.90 -5.86 -67.44
N ILE A 32 42.25 -4.57 -67.58
CA ILE A 32 41.88 -3.54 -66.60
C ILE A 32 40.37 -3.33 -66.57
N SER A 33 39.74 -3.18 -67.74
CA SER A 33 38.29 -2.95 -67.87
C SER A 33 37.48 -4.08 -67.25
N ASN A 34 37.84 -5.34 -67.54
CA ASN A 34 37.14 -6.50 -67.00
C ASN A 34 37.30 -6.58 -65.46
N THR A 35 38.49 -6.27 -64.93
CA THR A 35 38.71 -6.28 -63.48
C THR A 35 37.92 -5.19 -62.77
N ALA A 36 37.79 -4.01 -63.38
CA ALA A 36 37.04 -2.88 -62.83
C ALA A 36 35.52 -3.14 -62.76
N GLU A 37 34.93 -3.78 -63.78
CA GLU A 37 33.52 -4.14 -63.76
C GLU A 37 33.21 -5.18 -62.66
N ASN A 38 34.02 -6.23 -62.55
CA ASN A 38 33.84 -7.25 -61.52
C ASN A 38 33.99 -6.70 -60.09
N ALA A 39 34.98 -5.82 -59.86
CA ALA A 39 35.17 -5.18 -58.56
C ALA A 39 33.98 -4.27 -58.18
N SER A 40 33.42 -3.55 -59.15
CA SER A 40 32.25 -2.70 -58.95
C SER A 40 31.01 -3.53 -58.61
N GLN A 41 30.81 -4.67 -59.28
CA GLN A 41 29.67 -5.54 -59.07
C GLN A 41 29.69 -6.23 -57.70
N LEU A 42 30.86 -6.69 -57.25
CA LEU A 42 31.08 -7.20 -55.89
C LEU A 42 30.77 -6.13 -54.82
N SER A 43 31.13 -4.87 -55.08
CA SER A 43 30.86 -3.77 -54.15
C SER A 43 29.38 -3.42 -54.03
N ILE A 44 28.61 -3.52 -55.11
CA ILE A 44 27.16 -3.25 -55.12
C ILE A 44 26.40 -4.31 -54.32
N VAL A 45 26.74 -5.59 -54.49
CA VAL A 45 26.13 -6.69 -53.75
C VAL A 45 26.37 -6.55 -52.24
N GLU A 46 27.58 -6.14 -51.84
CA GLU A 46 27.90 -5.93 -50.43
C GLU A 46 27.14 -4.73 -49.84
N VAL A 47 26.96 -3.66 -50.61
CA VAL A 47 26.16 -2.49 -50.21
C VAL A 47 24.68 -2.85 -50.04
N GLU A 48 24.10 -3.63 -50.97
CA GLU A 48 22.72 -4.11 -50.86
C GLU A 48 22.53 -5.01 -49.63
N ARG A 49 23.50 -5.89 -49.35
CA ARG A 49 23.51 -6.75 -48.16
C ARG A 49 23.52 -5.91 -46.87
N LEU A 50 24.39 -4.91 -46.79
CA LEU A 50 24.49 -4.01 -45.64
C LEU A 50 23.22 -3.17 -45.47
N LEU A 51 22.64 -2.67 -46.56
CA LEU A 51 21.38 -1.93 -46.53
C LEU A 51 20.23 -2.81 -46.01
N GLY A 52 20.14 -4.06 -46.47
CA GLY A 52 19.18 -5.04 -45.97
C GLY A 52 19.35 -5.32 -44.47
N GLN A 53 20.60 -5.37 -43.99
CA GLN A 53 20.88 -5.52 -42.56
C GLN A 53 20.44 -4.30 -41.75
N ILE A 54 20.68 -3.08 -42.23
CA ILE A 54 20.25 -1.84 -41.57
C ILE A 54 18.72 -1.82 -41.44
N ILE A 55 18.01 -2.07 -42.55
CA ILE A 55 16.54 -2.10 -42.55
C ILE A 55 16.00 -3.18 -41.59
N SER A 56 16.64 -4.35 -41.54
CA SER A 56 16.28 -5.40 -40.59
C SER A 56 16.48 -4.97 -39.14
N ILE A 57 17.57 -4.28 -38.84
CA ILE A 57 17.87 -3.76 -37.50
C ILE A 57 16.89 -2.66 -37.11
N GLU A 58 16.57 -1.72 -38.00
CA GLU A 58 15.57 -0.68 -37.76
C GLU A 58 14.21 -1.28 -37.43
N ASN A 59 13.72 -2.23 -38.24
CA ASN A 59 12.47 -2.93 -37.96
C ASN A 59 12.48 -3.65 -36.60
N ARG A 60 13.63 -4.22 -36.21
CA ARG A 60 13.79 -4.85 -34.89
C ARG A 60 13.77 -3.82 -33.76
N ILE A 61 14.39 -2.66 -33.95
CA ILE A 61 14.37 -1.56 -32.98
C ILE A 61 12.94 -1.06 -32.79
N ASP A 62 12.20 -0.84 -33.87
CA ASP A 62 10.80 -0.40 -33.80
C ASP A 62 9.91 -1.44 -33.10
N GLY A 63 10.09 -2.72 -33.44
CA GLY A 63 9.38 -3.81 -32.77
C GLY A 63 9.71 -3.92 -31.29
N LEU A 64 10.97 -3.68 -30.89
CA LEU A 64 11.38 -3.64 -29.50
C LEU A 64 10.82 -2.40 -28.77
N ALA A 65 10.81 -1.24 -29.41
CA ALA A 65 10.24 -0.02 -28.86
C ALA A 65 8.74 -0.18 -28.57
N GLN A 66 7.99 -0.78 -29.50
CA GLN A 66 6.57 -1.10 -29.29
C GLN A 66 6.36 -2.09 -28.13
N LYS A 67 7.20 -3.13 -28.03
CA LYS A 67 7.14 -4.08 -26.90
C LYS A 67 7.43 -3.39 -25.57
N ILE A 68 8.42 -2.50 -25.53
CA ILE A 68 8.75 -1.73 -24.33
C ILE A 68 7.57 -0.84 -23.91
N ASP A 69 6.94 -0.12 -24.84
CA ASP A 69 5.77 0.71 -24.55
C ASP A 69 4.60 -0.14 -24.02
N GLN A 70 4.34 -1.30 -24.62
CA GLN A 70 3.31 -2.22 -24.16
C GLN A 70 3.60 -2.74 -22.75
N GLN A 71 4.85 -3.11 -22.44
CA GLN A 71 5.23 -3.58 -21.11
C GLN A 71 5.15 -2.45 -20.08
N LYS A 72 5.51 -1.22 -20.44
CA LYS A 72 5.39 -0.04 -19.57
C LYS A 72 3.93 0.21 -19.20
N LYS A 73 3.00 0.12 -20.16
CA LYS A 73 1.55 0.22 -19.90
C LYS A 73 1.05 -0.88 -18.97
N ARG A 74 1.43 -2.14 -19.22
CA ARG A 74 1.07 -3.27 -18.35
C ARG A 74 1.58 -3.11 -16.92
N ASN A 75 2.84 -2.69 -16.75
CA ASN A 75 3.41 -2.44 -15.43
C ASN A 75 2.70 -1.29 -14.71
N HIS A 76 2.32 -0.23 -15.43
CA HIS A 76 1.54 0.86 -14.86
C HIS A 76 0.16 0.37 -14.37
N ASP A 77 -0.55 -0.40 -15.18
CA ASP A 77 -1.85 -0.97 -14.80
C ASP A 77 -1.74 -1.90 -13.59
N GLN A 78 -0.71 -2.74 -13.54
CA GLN A 78 -0.43 -3.60 -12.39
C GLN A 78 -0.11 -2.79 -11.13
N PHE A 79 0.68 -1.73 -11.26
CA PHE A 79 0.98 -0.83 -10.15
C PHE A 79 -0.28 -0.16 -9.60
N VAL A 80 -1.15 0.34 -10.48
CA VAL A 80 -2.44 0.93 -10.09
C VAL A 80 -3.33 -0.10 -9.38
N LYS A 81 -3.41 -1.33 -9.89
CA LYS A 81 -4.15 -2.43 -9.24
C LYS A 81 -3.58 -2.78 -7.86
N SER A 82 -2.25 -2.87 -7.74
CA SER A 82 -1.57 -3.16 -6.47
C SER A 82 -1.84 -2.06 -5.43
N LYS A 83 -1.83 -0.79 -5.85
CA LYS A 83 -2.19 0.34 -4.97
C LYS A 83 -3.65 0.27 -4.53
N GLY A 84 -4.55 -0.16 -5.42
CA GLY A 84 -5.95 -0.42 -5.11
C GLY A 84 -6.11 -1.54 -4.05
N LEU A 85 -5.44 -2.66 -4.26
CA LEU A 85 -5.40 -3.79 -3.32
C LEU A 85 -4.87 -3.38 -1.94
N GLY A 86 -3.78 -2.61 -1.89
CA GLY A 86 -3.23 -2.10 -0.62
C GLY A 86 -4.24 -1.25 0.17
N ARG A 87 -5.02 -0.39 -0.52
CA ARG A 87 -6.10 0.37 0.12
C ARG A 87 -7.23 -0.52 0.61
N THR A 88 -7.60 -1.55 -0.15
CA THR A 88 -8.62 -2.52 0.26
C THR A 88 -8.17 -3.29 1.50
N VAL A 89 -6.94 -3.80 1.51
CA VAL A 89 -6.35 -4.48 2.67
C VAL A 89 -6.36 -3.57 3.90
N GLN A 90 -5.99 -2.30 3.74
CA GLN A 90 -6.00 -1.36 4.85
C GLN A 90 -7.42 -1.09 5.38
N LYS A 91 -8.42 -0.94 4.49
CA LYS A 91 -9.83 -0.82 4.91
C LYS A 91 -10.32 -2.06 5.65
N LEU A 92 -10.01 -3.25 5.13
CA LEU A 92 -10.38 -4.52 5.76
C LEU A 92 -9.72 -4.67 7.14
N SER A 93 -8.43 -4.35 7.25
CA SER A 93 -7.70 -4.38 8.53
C SER A 93 -8.33 -3.44 9.55
N THR A 94 -8.64 -2.19 9.18
CA THR A 94 -9.33 -1.25 10.08
C THR A 94 -10.71 -1.78 10.49
N SER A 95 -11.48 -2.31 9.53
CA SER A 95 -12.80 -2.89 9.82
C SER A 95 -12.72 -4.10 10.75
N LEU A 96 -11.70 -4.94 10.59
CA LEU A 96 -11.46 -6.10 11.45
C LEU A 96 -11.14 -5.64 12.88
N SER A 97 -10.22 -4.68 13.05
CA SER A 97 -9.89 -4.14 14.37
C SER A 97 -11.05 -3.44 15.07
N ILE A 98 -11.98 -2.84 14.32
CA ILE A 98 -13.23 -2.30 14.88
C ILE A 98 -14.12 -3.45 15.36
N LYS A 99 -14.30 -4.49 14.54
CA LYS A 99 -15.11 -5.66 14.88
C LYS A 99 -14.55 -6.43 16.09
N GLU A 100 -13.25 -6.59 16.19
CA GLU A 100 -12.59 -7.20 17.35
C GLU A 100 -12.82 -6.38 18.64
N LYS A 101 -12.81 -5.05 18.55
CA LYS A 101 -13.14 -4.17 19.68
C LYS A 101 -14.61 -4.28 20.07
N GLU A 102 -15.51 -4.28 19.10
CA GLU A 102 -16.94 -4.49 19.34
C GLU A 102 -17.16 -5.85 20.02
N GLU A 103 -16.57 -6.93 19.52
CA GLU A 103 -16.67 -8.26 20.12
C GLU A 103 -16.21 -8.27 21.58
N LYS A 104 -15.07 -7.63 21.88
CA LYS A 104 -14.57 -7.52 23.25
C LYS A 104 -15.51 -6.73 24.17
N ILE A 105 -16.13 -5.66 23.67
CA ILE A 105 -17.13 -4.89 24.42
C ILE A 105 -18.36 -5.76 24.70
N LEU A 106 -18.90 -6.41 23.67
CA LEU A 106 -20.05 -7.31 23.81
C LEU A 106 -19.77 -8.47 24.77
N ALA A 107 -18.56 -9.03 24.74
CA ALA A 107 -18.15 -10.06 25.69
C ALA A 107 -18.14 -9.54 27.14
N GLY A 108 -17.61 -8.34 27.37
CA GLY A 108 -17.64 -7.69 28.69
C GLY A 108 -19.06 -7.35 29.16
N ASP A 109 -19.91 -6.88 28.25
CA ASP A 109 -21.33 -6.60 28.56
C ASP A 109 -22.08 -7.89 28.94
N LEU A 110 -21.80 -9.01 28.24
CA LEU A 110 -22.37 -10.31 28.56
C LEU A 110 -21.95 -10.80 29.95
N GLU A 111 -20.68 -10.64 30.30
CA GLU A 111 -20.17 -10.94 31.65
C GLU A 111 -20.83 -10.06 32.71
N GLY A 112 -20.97 -8.75 32.44
CA GLY A 112 -21.65 -7.82 33.34
C GLY A 112 -23.12 -8.18 33.56
N LEU A 113 -23.84 -8.52 32.49
CA LEU A 113 -25.23 -8.98 32.56
C LEU A 113 -25.37 -10.28 33.36
N SER A 114 -24.45 -11.22 33.17
CA SER A 114 -24.41 -12.47 33.94
C SER A 114 -24.22 -12.21 35.44
N LEU A 115 -23.33 -11.27 35.79
CA LEU A 115 -23.11 -10.86 37.18
C LEU A 115 -24.35 -10.21 37.80
N VAL A 116 -25.01 -9.31 37.07
CA VAL A 116 -26.28 -8.68 37.51
C VAL A 116 -27.35 -9.75 37.73
N GLN A 117 -27.52 -10.67 36.78
CA GLN A 117 -28.47 -11.78 36.89
C GLN A 117 -28.19 -12.63 38.13
N SER A 118 -26.93 -13.03 38.36
CA SER A 118 -26.56 -13.83 39.55
C SER A 118 -26.84 -13.10 40.87
N THR A 119 -26.68 -11.77 40.87
CA THR A 119 -26.92 -10.93 42.04
C THR A 119 -28.42 -10.80 42.32
N LEU A 120 -29.23 -10.55 41.29
CA LEU A 120 -30.70 -10.55 41.41
C LEU A 120 -31.23 -11.90 41.90
N GLN A 121 -30.65 -13.02 41.43
CA GLN A 121 -31.04 -14.37 41.84
C GLN A 121 -30.68 -14.64 43.32
N ARG A 122 -29.54 -14.14 43.82
CA ARG A 122 -29.21 -14.21 45.26
C ARG A 122 -30.14 -13.36 46.12
N VAL A 123 -30.48 -12.15 45.68
CA VAL A 123 -31.36 -11.24 46.43
C VAL A 123 -32.78 -11.79 46.53
N SER A 124 -33.28 -12.47 45.49
CA SER A 124 -34.62 -13.07 45.49
C SER A 124 -34.73 -14.35 46.32
N ILE A 125 -33.62 -14.93 46.79
CA ILE A 125 -33.59 -16.15 47.63
C ILE A 125 -33.47 -15.82 49.14
N SER A 126 -33.45 -14.53 49.54
CA SER A 126 -33.45 -14.16 50.96
C SER A 126 -34.81 -13.62 51.46
N PRO A 127 -35.82 -14.48 51.70
CA PRO A 127 -36.87 -14.19 52.66
C PRO A 127 -36.47 -14.82 54.00
N SER A 128 -35.95 -14.02 54.93
CA SER A 128 -35.76 -14.43 56.32
C SER A 128 -36.22 -13.28 57.22
N THR A 129 -37.54 -13.18 57.45
CA THR A 129 -38.21 -13.62 58.68
C THR A 129 -37.81 -12.85 59.93
N THR A 130 -38.50 -11.75 60.20
CA THR A 130 -39.01 -11.43 61.55
C THR A 130 -40.26 -10.57 61.40
N ASN A 131 -41.39 -11.16 61.77
CA ASN A 131 -42.71 -10.55 61.84
C ASN A 131 -42.81 -9.79 63.17
N THR A 132 -42.17 -8.62 63.27
CA THR A 132 -42.38 -7.69 64.38
C THR A 132 -43.07 -6.45 63.82
N ALA A 133 -44.19 -6.06 64.43
CA ALA A 133 -44.91 -4.84 64.08
C ALA A 133 -43.91 -3.69 63.99
N ARG A 134 -43.77 -3.12 62.79
CA ARG A 134 -42.84 -2.03 62.53
C ARG A 134 -43.46 -0.76 63.09
N ASP A 135 -42.83 -0.19 64.12
CA ASP A 135 -43.00 1.21 64.45
C ASP A 135 -42.56 2.08 63.25
N GLU A 136 -43.15 3.27 63.16
CA GLU A 136 -43.03 4.23 62.07
C GLU A 136 -41.65 4.28 61.42
N GLU A 137 -41.66 4.05 60.11
CA GLU A 137 -40.70 4.48 59.09
C GLU A 137 -39.42 5.18 59.58
N VAL A 138 -38.51 4.40 60.17
CA VAL A 138 -37.08 4.73 60.22
C VAL A 138 -36.34 3.80 59.28
N GLY A 139 -36.18 4.26 58.04
CA GLY A 139 -35.19 3.71 57.12
C GLY A 139 -33.80 3.96 57.69
N GLY A 140 -33.15 2.92 58.19
CA GLY A 140 -31.77 2.94 58.65
C GLY A 140 -30.82 2.43 57.58
N ILE A 141 -29.58 2.92 57.61
CA ILE A 141 -28.46 2.33 56.87
C ILE A 141 -27.91 1.17 57.72
N PRO A 142 -27.71 -0.03 57.15
CA PRO A 142 -27.19 -1.17 57.89
C PRO A 142 -25.79 -0.87 58.46
N VAL A 143 -25.65 -1.07 59.77
CA VAL A 143 -24.54 -0.58 60.60
C VAL A 143 -23.20 -1.29 60.33
N ASP A 144 -23.21 -2.38 59.55
CA ASP A 144 -22.04 -3.22 59.23
C ASP A 144 -21.51 -3.00 57.80
N SER A 145 -21.79 -1.86 57.18
CA SER A 145 -21.32 -1.56 55.82
C SER A 145 -19.91 -0.96 55.84
N ASP A 146 -18.91 -1.70 55.36
CA ASP A 146 -17.52 -1.23 55.26
C ASP A 146 -17.35 -0.07 54.25
N TYR A 147 -18.22 -0.01 53.24
CA TYR A 147 -18.19 0.98 52.16
C TYR A 147 -19.56 1.64 51.96
N VAL A 148 -19.57 2.97 51.84
CA VAL A 148 -20.80 3.76 51.62
C VAL A 148 -20.68 4.57 50.33
N ILE A 149 -21.69 4.48 49.46
CA ILE A 149 -21.78 5.27 48.23
C ILE A 149 -22.98 6.20 48.32
N PHE A 150 -22.73 7.51 48.19
CA PHE A 150 -23.76 8.53 48.09
C PHE A 150 -23.99 8.87 46.62
N ILE A 151 -25.20 8.63 46.11
CA ILE A 151 -25.60 9.06 44.77
C ILE A 151 -26.43 10.32 44.95
N VAL A 152 -25.93 11.45 44.46
CA VAL A 152 -26.55 12.76 44.63
C VAL A 152 -26.91 13.35 43.28
N ASP A 153 -28.16 13.77 43.11
CA ASP A 153 -28.59 14.50 41.92
C ASP A 153 -27.92 15.89 41.86
N THR A 154 -27.35 16.22 40.70
CA THR A 154 -26.69 17.52 40.45
C THR A 154 -27.50 18.48 39.57
N SER A 155 -28.78 18.18 39.35
CA SER A 155 -29.71 19.03 38.62
C SER A 155 -29.77 20.48 39.16
N GLY A 156 -30.15 21.43 38.31
CA GLY A 156 -30.11 22.86 38.64
C GLY A 156 -30.92 23.26 39.89
N SER A 157 -31.97 22.51 40.23
CA SER A 157 -32.74 22.71 41.46
C SER A 157 -31.98 22.25 42.72
N MET A 158 -31.18 21.19 42.62
CA MET A 158 -30.38 20.64 43.72
C MET A 158 -29.18 21.52 44.11
N GLN A 159 -28.66 22.34 43.19
CA GLN A 159 -27.54 23.26 43.49
C GLN A 159 -27.85 24.23 44.63
N SER A 160 -29.10 24.68 44.76
CA SER A 160 -29.52 25.61 45.81
C SER A 160 -29.57 24.98 47.22
N ILE A 161 -29.63 23.64 47.32
CA ILE A 161 -29.79 22.90 48.57
C ILE A 161 -28.54 22.08 48.91
N TRP A 162 -27.48 22.17 48.09
CA TRP A 162 -26.23 21.43 48.24
C TRP A 162 -25.59 21.56 49.64
N GLY A 163 -25.68 22.74 50.26
CA GLY A 163 -25.18 22.96 51.61
C GLY A 163 -25.91 22.15 52.69
N ARG A 164 -27.20 21.86 52.50
CA ARG A 164 -27.98 20.99 53.38
C ARG A 164 -27.65 19.52 53.13
N VAL A 165 -27.59 19.11 51.86
CA VAL A 165 -27.24 17.74 51.48
C VAL A 165 -25.87 17.34 52.02
N SER A 166 -24.87 18.21 51.87
CA SER A 166 -23.53 17.99 52.40
C SER A 166 -23.53 17.79 53.93
N ARG A 167 -24.39 18.51 54.66
CA ARG A 167 -24.52 18.37 56.11
C ARG A 167 -25.13 17.03 56.51
N GLU A 168 -26.14 16.56 55.78
CA GLU A 168 -26.74 15.25 56.06
C GLU A 168 -25.78 14.11 55.73
N ILE A 169 -24.98 14.22 54.66
CA ILE A 169 -23.91 13.25 54.37
C ILE A 169 -22.91 13.19 55.53
N LEU A 170 -22.51 14.33 56.08
CA LEU A 170 -21.64 14.39 57.25
C LEU A 170 -22.30 13.80 58.51
N ASN A 171 -23.59 14.04 58.73
CA ASN A 171 -24.34 13.44 59.84
C ASN A 171 -24.39 11.92 59.72
N VAL A 172 -24.63 11.40 58.52
CA VAL A 172 -24.63 9.95 58.26
C VAL A 172 -23.25 9.35 58.53
N LEU A 173 -22.18 9.99 58.04
CA LEU A 173 -20.81 9.55 58.28
C LEU A 173 -20.39 9.66 59.75
N SER A 174 -20.93 10.62 60.52
CA SER A 174 -20.62 10.76 61.95
C SER A 174 -21.36 9.78 62.84
N ILE A 175 -22.57 9.37 62.45
CA ILE A 175 -23.37 8.34 63.13
C ILE A 175 -22.84 6.93 62.81
N HIS A 176 -22.08 6.74 61.72
CA HIS A 176 -21.50 5.46 61.33
C HIS A 176 -20.01 5.36 61.75
N PRO A 177 -19.70 4.70 62.87
CA PRO A 177 -18.37 4.75 63.49
C PRO A 177 -17.27 3.96 62.75
N LYS A 178 -17.57 3.24 61.66
CA LYS A 178 -16.62 2.34 60.98
C LYS A 178 -16.81 2.26 59.45
N VAL A 179 -16.70 3.38 58.75
CA VAL A 179 -16.58 3.34 57.29
C VAL A 179 -15.10 3.23 56.88
N THR A 180 -14.75 2.20 56.11
CA THR A 180 -13.38 2.01 55.55
C THR A 180 -13.15 2.91 54.34
N GLY A 181 -14.21 3.26 53.61
CA GLY A 181 -14.16 4.23 52.52
C GLY A 181 -15.54 4.71 52.10
N PHE A 182 -15.60 5.92 51.55
CA PHE A 182 -16.84 6.47 51.00
C PHE A 182 -16.63 7.13 49.64
N GLN A 183 -17.66 7.11 48.81
CA GLN A 183 -17.66 7.78 47.52
C GLN A 183 -18.93 8.57 47.32
N ILE A 184 -18.81 9.77 46.75
CA ILE A 184 -19.95 10.61 46.37
C ILE A 184 -19.98 10.72 44.85
N LEU A 185 -21.05 10.22 44.23
CA LEU A 185 -21.28 10.20 42.79
C LEU A 185 -22.43 11.14 42.43
N ASN A 186 -22.36 11.73 41.24
CA ASN A 186 -23.54 12.38 40.65
C ASN A 186 -24.46 11.38 39.94
N ASP A 187 -25.62 11.85 39.49
CA ASP A 187 -26.62 11.15 38.68
C ASP A 187 -26.09 10.59 37.35
N GLN A 188 -24.92 11.05 36.90
CA GLN A 188 -24.21 10.58 35.70
C GLN A 188 -23.04 9.64 36.03
N GLY A 189 -22.91 9.18 37.28
CA GLY A 189 -21.84 8.28 37.72
C GLY A 189 -20.46 8.94 37.83
N LYS A 190 -20.38 10.27 37.74
CA LYS A 190 -19.13 11.03 37.92
C LYS A 190 -18.89 11.29 39.39
N SER A 191 -17.69 10.95 39.86
CA SER A 191 -17.27 11.22 41.24
C SER A 191 -17.22 12.72 41.52
N LEU A 192 -17.96 13.15 42.54
CA LEU A 192 -17.95 14.52 43.04
C LEU A 192 -16.84 14.73 44.07
N ILE A 193 -16.62 13.74 44.95
CA ILE A 193 -15.58 13.74 45.98
C ILE A 193 -15.14 12.29 46.22
N SER A 194 -13.84 12.04 46.27
CA SER A 194 -13.26 10.75 46.65
C SER A 194 -12.50 10.88 47.98
N GLY A 195 -13.00 10.23 49.03
CA GLY A 195 -12.34 10.17 50.34
C GLY A 195 -11.90 8.74 50.64
N TYR A 196 -10.60 8.47 50.49
CA TYR A 196 -9.98 7.26 51.03
C TYR A 196 -9.32 7.65 52.36
N SER A 197 -9.55 6.87 53.41
CA SER A 197 -8.79 6.98 54.67
C SER A 197 -7.86 5.80 54.83
#